data_AF-A0A354WGI7-F1
#
_entry.id   AF-A0A354WGI7-F1
#
_cell.length_a   1.000
_cell.length_b   1.000
_cell.length_c   1.000
_cell.angle_alpha   90.00
_cell.angle_beta   90.00
_cell.angle_gamma   90.00
#
_symmetry.space_group_name_H-M   'P 1'
#
loop_
_entity.id
_entity.type
_entity.pdbx_description
1 polymer ?
#
loop_
_entity_poly.entity_id
_entity_poly.type
_entity_poly.pdbx_seq_one_letter_code
_entity_poly.pdbx_strand_id
1 'polypeptide(L)'
;LLLKSGNIDQIFIDKCTNNFQQYAQLLQSYPPEIVAERCGITIEQLETCAHYWQQSKHILSLWSMGLNQSSEGTAKVRSLINLHLMTGQIGKPGSGPFSLTGQPNAMGGREAGGLAHLLPGYRSVTNPQHRAEVEQFWGIPEGRISPNIGRTVWDMIIGLEQDQVQFLWIVATNPAVSMPDLKRTKAALLKSPFTVYQEAYYPTETAPYAHILLPATQWSEKTGVMTNSERRVTYCPGFDTPLGEARHDWEIFA
;
A
#
# COMPACT_ATOMS: atom_id res chain seq x y z
N LEU A 1 -28.52 -8.03 -1.67
CA LEU A 1 -29.11 -9.27 -1.11
C LEU A 1 -29.23 -9.20 0.41
N LEU A 2 -28.11 -9.08 1.15
CA LEU A 2 -28.12 -9.02 2.63
C LEU A 2 -29.01 -7.92 3.22
N LEU A 3 -28.96 -6.71 2.64
CA LEU A 3 -29.84 -5.61 3.02
C LEU A 3 -31.33 -5.97 2.82
N LYS A 4 -31.68 -6.59 1.68
CA LYS A 4 -33.06 -6.99 1.37
C LYS A 4 -33.57 -8.08 2.33
N SER A 5 -32.68 -8.99 2.76
CA SER A 5 -33.02 -10.05 3.70
C SER A 5 -32.95 -9.62 5.17
N GLY A 6 -32.67 -8.34 5.46
CA GLY A 6 -32.48 -7.84 6.83
C GLY A 6 -31.26 -8.40 7.57
N ASN A 7 -30.31 -9.04 6.87
CA ASN A 7 -29.08 -9.58 7.47
C ASN A 7 -28.04 -8.45 7.60
N ILE A 8 -28.34 -7.51 8.49
CA ILE A 8 -27.51 -6.34 8.80
C ILE A 8 -27.41 -6.20 10.33
N ASP A 9 -26.34 -5.58 10.82
CA ASP A 9 -26.19 -5.24 12.23
C ASP A 9 -26.57 -3.78 12.44
N GLN A 10 -27.88 -3.52 12.63
CA GLN A 10 -28.40 -2.15 12.74
C GLN A 10 -27.78 -1.38 13.90
N ILE A 11 -27.58 -2.05 15.05
CA ILE A 11 -26.98 -1.42 16.23
C ILE A 11 -25.53 -1.01 15.93
N PHE A 12 -24.76 -1.88 15.26
CA PHE A 12 -23.40 -1.54 14.84
C PHE A 12 -23.37 -0.41 13.81
N ILE A 13 -24.25 -0.46 12.81
CA ILE A 13 -24.38 0.59 11.79
C ILE A 13 -24.61 1.94 12.46
N ASP A 14 -25.60 2.05 13.34
CA ASP A 14 -26.00 3.32 13.97
C ASP A 14 -24.91 3.89 14.89
N LYS A 15 -24.14 3.02 15.57
CA LYS A 15 -23.13 3.44 16.55
C LYS A 15 -21.74 3.66 15.96
N CYS A 16 -21.37 2.90 14.92
CA CYS A 16 -19.99 2.74 14.50
C CYS A 16 -19.75 3.14 13.03
N THR A 17 -20.78 3.54 12.30
CA THR A 17 -20.65 3.92 10.88
C THR A 17 -21.25 5.29 10.61
N ASN A 18 -21.02 5.81 9.41
CA ASN A 18 -21.66 7.02 8.92
C ASN A 18 -22.20 6.77 7.50
N ASN A 19 -23.10 7.65 7.04
CA ASN A 19 -23.61 7.67 5.68
C ASN A 19 -24.30 6.37 5.19
N PHE A 20 -24.84 5.55 6.10
CA PHE A 20 -25.49 4.29 5.74
C PHE A 20 -26.73 4.49 4.86
N GLN A 21 -27.51 5.54 5.10
CA GLN A 21 -28.70 5.82 4.29
C GLN A 21 -28.35 6.05 2.81
N GLN A 22 -27.31 6.86 2.55
CA GLN A 22 -26.81 7.11 1.20
C GLN A 22 -26.25 5.83 0.57
N TYR A 23 -25.55 5.01 1.36
CA TYR A 23 -25.06 3.70 0.90
C TYR A 23 -26.21 2.75 0.54
N ALA A 24 -27.25 2.66 1.37
CA ALA A 24 -28.42 1.83 1.12
C ALA A 24 -29.21 2.27 -0.13
N GLN A 25 -29.28 3.57 -0.40
CA GLN A 25 -29.84 4.12 -1.64
C GLN A 25 -29.00 3.72 -2.85
N LEU A 26 -27.68 3.86 -2.77
CA LEU A 26 -26.76 3.44 -3.84
C LEU A 26 -26.93 1.95 -4.19
N LEU A 27 -27.09 1.09 -3.18
CA LEU A 27 -27.27 -0.35 -3.40
C LEU A 27 -28.53 -0.69 -4.24
N GLN A 28 -29.54 0.17 -4.30
CA GLN A 28 -30.72 -0.05 -5.15
C GLN A 28 -30.38 -0.04 -6.64
N SER A 29 -29.30 0.65 -7.03
CA SER A 29 -28.80 0.66 -8.41
C SER A 29 -28.05 -0.63 -8.80
N TYR A 30 -27.91 -1.59 -7.89
CA TYR A 30 -27.22 -2.86 -8.11
C TYR A 30 -28.13 -4.08 -7.81
N PRO A 31 -29.23 -4.26 -8.58
CA PRO A 31 -30.06 -5.44 -8.45
C PRO A 31 -29.29 -6.71 -8.89
N PRO A 32 -29.63 -7.89 -8.34
CA PRO A 32 -28.87 -9.13 -8.57
C PRO A 32 -28.66 -9.48 -10.05
N GLU A 33 -29.65 -9.22 -10.89
CA GLU A 33 -29.62 -9.50 -12.33
C GLU A 33 -28.52 -8.68 -13.02
N ILE A 34 -28.47 -7.38 -12.75
CA ILE A 34 -27.45 -6.47 -13.31
C ILE A 34 -26.05 -6.84 -12.79
N VAL A 35 -25.94 -7.20 -11.52
CA VAL A 35 -24.64 -7.58 -10.92
C VAL A 35 -24.15 -8.90 -11.52
N ALA A 36 -25.02 -9.90 -11.63
CA ALA A 36 -24.70 -11.21 -12.19
C ALA A 36 -24.22 -11.09 -13.64
N GLU A 37 -24.96 -10.36 -14.47
CA GLU A 37 -24.59 -10.07 -15.86
C GLU A 37 -23.22 -9.38 -15.96
N ARG A 38 -23.02 -8.28 -15.22
CA ARG A 38 -21.77 -7.50 -15.27
C ARG A 38 -20.55 -8.28 -14.78
N CYS A 39 -20.73 -9.13 -13.79
CA CYS A 39 -19.66 -9.95 -13.23
C CYS A 39 -19.43 -11.24 -14.01
N GLY A 40 -20.28 -11.58 -14.98
CA GLY A 40 -20.20 -12.84 -15.72
C GLY A 40 -20.45 -14.08 -14.84
N ILE A 41 -21.34 -13.96 -13.85
CA ILE A 41 -21.72 -15.04 -12.93
C ILE A 41 -23.23 -15.30 -12.99
N THR A 42 -23.69 -16.43 -12.46
CA THR A 42 -25.13 -16.69 -12.33
C THR A 42 -25.72 -15.98 -11.10
N ILE A 43 -27.03 -15.71 -11.13
CA ILE A 43 -27.75 -15.20 -9.96
C ILE A 43 -27.61 -16.18 -8.77
N GLU A 44 -27.69 -17.49 -9.05
CA GLU A 44 -27.52 -18.55 -8.04
C GLU A 44 -26.14 -18.48 -7.36
N GLN A 45 -25.05 -18.21 -8.10
CA GLN A 45 -23.73 -18.02 -7.52
C GLN A 45 -23.69 -16.79 -6.60
N LEU A 46 -24.29 -15.68 -7.02
CA LEU A 46 -24.38 -14.47 -6.21
C LEU A 46 -25.21 -14.68 -4.93
N GLU A 47 -26.34 -15.38 -5.03
CA GLU A 47 -27.18 -15.76 -3.90
C GLU A 47 -26.48 -16.75 -2.97
N THR A 48 -25.71 -17.69 -3.51
CA THR A 48 -24.87 -18.62 -2.74
C THR A 48 -23.85 -17.86 -1.90
N CYS A 49 -23.16 -16.86 -2.47
CA CYS A 49 -22.25 -16.01 -1.70
C CYS A 49 -22.96 -15.26 -0.57
N ALA A 50 -24.14 -14.71 -0.84
CA ALA A 50 -24.94 -14.04 0.18
C ALA A 50 -25.41 -15.02 1.28
N HIS A 51 -25.81 -16.23 0.89
CA HIS A 51 -26.23 -17.28 1.82
C HIS A 51 -25.09 -17.71 2.75
N TYR A 52 -23.88 -17.94 2.21
CA TYR A 52 -22.71 -18.23 3.04
C TYR A 52 -22.40 -17.11 4.02
N TRP A 53 -22.56 -15.85 3.61
CA TRP A 53 -22.42 -14.72 4.52
C TRP A 53 -23.47 -14.76 5.64
N GLN A 54 -24.75 -14.99 5.31
CA GLN A 54 -25.85 -15.03 6.28
C GLN A 54 -25.70 -16.13 7.34
N GLN A 55 -25.21 -17.31 6.94
CA GLN A 55 -25.07 -18.48 7.83
C GLN A 55 -23.80 -18.42 8.70
N SER A 56 -22.84 -17.56 8.35
CA SER A 56 -21.54 -17.51 9.02
C SER A 56 -21.60 -16.67 10.30
N LYS A 57 -21.18 -17.26 11.43
CA LYS A 57 -21.03 -16.53 12.70
C LYS A 57 -19.90 -15.51 12.65
N HIS A 58 -18.80 -15.85 11.96
CA HIS A 58 -17.60 -15.04 11.84
C HIS A 58 -17.12 -15.07 10.39
N ILE A 59 -16.79 -13.90 9.86
CA ILE A 59 -16.36 -13.75 8.46
C ILE A 59 -15.06 -12.98 8.38
N LEU A 60 -14.04 -13.63 7.84
CA LEU A 60 -12.75 -13.05 7.52
C LEU A 60 -12.59 -12.98 6.01
N SER A 61 -12.45 -11.76 5.47
CA SER A 61 -12.13 -11.58 4.06
C SER A 61 -10.63 -11.31 3.92
N LEU A 62 -9.95 -12.10 3.10
CA LEU A 62 -8.54 -11.91 2.77
C LEU A 62 -8.40 -11.53 1.30
N TRP A 63 -7.64 -10.48 0.99
CA TRP A 63 -7.39 -10.07 -0.38
C TRP A 63 -5.95 -9.61 -0.61
N SER A 64 -5.55 -9.54 -1.88
CA SER A 64 -4.24 -9.06 -2.31
C SER A 64 -4.38 -8.32 -3.65
N MET A 65 -3.42 -8.51 -4.56
CA MET A 65 -3.27 -7.72 -5.78
C MET A 65 -4.44 -7.81 -6.75
N GLY A 66 -5.21 -8.91 -6.76
CA GLY A 66 -6.42 -9.00 -7.60
C GLY A 66 -7.48 -7.94 -7.30
N LEU A 67 -7.51 -7.41 -6.07
CA LEU A 67 -8.33 -6.25 -5.71
C LEU A 67 -7.53 -4.94 -5.82
N ASN A 68 -6.29 -4.94 -5.33
CA ASN A 68 -5.49 -3.72 -5.17
C ASN A 68 -5.00 -3.13 -6.51
N GLN A 69 -4.55 -3.96 -7.45
CA GLN A 69 -3.97 -3.53 -8.72
C GLN A 69 -5.06 -3.27 -9.77
N SER A 70 -5.86 -2.25 -9.51
CA SER A 70 -6.95 -1.81 -10.36
C SER A 70 -7.06 -0.29 -10.28
N SER A 71 -7.48 0.36 -11.37
CA SER A 71 -7.84 1.79 -11.36
C SER A 71 -8.87 2.13 -10.27
N GLU A 72 -9.75 1.18 -9.96
CA GLU A 72 -10.79 1.28 -8.93
C GLU A 72 -10.45 0.50 -7.65
N GLY A 73 -9.16 0.23 -7.39
CA GLY A 73 -8.73 -0.61 -6.26
C GLY A 73 -9.25 -0.12 -4.91
N THR A 74 -9.14 1.18 -4.64
CA THR A 74 -9.69 1.80 -3.41
C THR A 74 -11.20 1.62 -3.29
N ALA A 75 -11.95 1.80 -4.40
CA ALA A 75 -13.40 1.64 -4.38
C ALA A 75 -13.80 0.18 -4.14
N LYS A 76 -13.13 -0.78 -4.77
CA LYS A 76 -13.36 -2.22 -4.58
C LYS A 76 -13.12 -2.66 -3.13
N VAL A 77 -11.99 -2.27 -2.56
CA VAL A 77 -11.65 -2.60 -1.16
C VAL A 77 -12.63 -1.93 -0.20
N ARG A 78 -13.02 -0.68 -0.45
CA ARG A 78 -14.04 -0.01 0.35
C ARG A 78 -15.39 -0.73 0.30
N SER A 79 -15.81 -1.23 -0.86
CA SER A 79 -17.04 -2.03 -0.98
C SER A 79 -16.99 -3.31 -0.16
N LEU A 80 -15.85 -4.01 -0.13
CA LEU A 80 -15.64 -5.17 0.74
C LEU A 80 -15.69 -4.80 2.23
N ILE A 81 -15.02 -3.71 2.62
CA ILE A 81 -15.07 -3.21 4.00
C ILE A 81 -16.50 -2.82 4.41
N ASN A 82 -17.25 -2.16 3.53
CA ASN A 82 -18.64 -1.79 3.78
C ASN A 82 -19.53 -3.01 4.02
N LEU A 83 -19.24 -4.15 3.39
CA LEU A 83 -19.95 -5.41 3.66
C LEU A 83 -19.71 -5.89 5.09
N HIS A 84 -18.46 -5.82 5.58
CA HIS A 84 -18.14 -6.12 6.97
C HIS A 84 -18.79 -5.15 7.96
N LEU A 85 -18.77 -3.84 7.66
CA LEU A 85 -19.38 -2.82 8.50
C LEU A 85 -20.89 -2.97 8.57
N MET A 86 -21.57 -3.17 7.43
CA MET A 86 -23.02 -3.35 7.35
C MET A 86 -23.50 -4.59 8.12
N THR A 87 -22.66 -5.61 8.23
CA THR A 87 -23.03 -6.89 8.88
C THR A 87 -22.38 -7.08 10.25
N GLY A 88 -21.70 -6.05 10.79
CA GLY A 88 -21.04 -6.11 12.09
C GLY A 88 -19.92 -7.16 12.18
N GLN A 89 -19.34 -7.56 11.04
CA GLN A 89 -18.29 -8.56 10.91
C GLN A 89 -16.89 -7.92 11.06
N ILE A 90 -16.67 -7.18 12.14
CA ILE A 90 -15.41 -6.49 12.46
C ILE A 90 -15.28 -6.31 13.99
N GLY A 91 -14.04 -6.22 14.49
CA GLY A 91 -13.78 -5.99 15.92
C GLY A 91 -14.05 -7.20 16.81
N LYS A 92 -14.23 -8.39 16.20
CA LYS A 92 -14.51 -9.66 16.86
C LYS A 92 -13.48 -10.70 16.39
N PRO A 93 -13.01 -11.62 17.25
CA PRO A 93 -12.14 -12.70 16.82
C PRO A 93 -12.73 -13.46 15.61
N GLY A 94 -11.90 -13.75 14.61
CA GLY A 94 -12.32 -14.42 13.37
C GLY A 94 -13.14 -13.55 12.40
N SER A 95 -13.34 -12.25 12.68
CA SER A 95 -14.17 -11.37 11.85
C SER A 95 -13.41 -10.12 11.41
N GLY A 96 -13.36 -9.86 10.10
CA GLY A 96 -12.85 -8.59 9.60
C GLY A 96 -12.35 -8.60 8.16
N PRO A 97 -12.14 -7.40 7.60
CA PRO A 97 -11.40 -7.23 6.36
C PRO A 97 -9.89 -7.26 6.65
N PHE A 98 -9.18 -8.25 6.10
CA PHE A 98 -7.74 -8.44 6.26
C PHE A 98 -6.99 -8.32 4.92
N SER A 99 -6.28 -7.20 4.71
CA SER A 99 -5.41 -7.03 3.54
C SER A 99 -4.14 -7.86 3.68
N LEU A 100 -3.89 -8.77 2.74
CA LEU A 100 -2.61 -9.47 2.64
C LEU A 100 -1.57 -8.53 2.02
N THR A 101 -0.45 -8.36 2.72
CA THR A 101 0.69 -7.58 2.24
C THR A 101 1.72 -8.55 1.63
N GLY A 102 2.06 -8.32 0.36
CA GLY A 102 2.92 -9.24 -0.41
C GLY A 102 4.41 -9.15 -0.03
N GLN A 103 4.95 -7.93 0.06
CA GLN A 103 6.36 -7.72 0.41
C GLN A 103 6.59 -7.91 1.92
N PRO A 104 7.76 -8.43 2.33
CA PRO A 104 8.03 -8.80 3.71
C PRO A 104 7.96 -7.62 4.69
N ASN A 105 8.24 -6.39 4.23
CA ASN A 105 8.24 -5.20 5.07
C ASN A 105 7.51 -3.99 4.48
N ALA A 106 6.56 -4.21 3.56
CA ALA A 106 5.77 -3.10 3.02
C ALA A 106 4.90 -2.41 4.10
N MET A 107 4.51 -3.13 5.17
CA MET A 107 3.86 -2.51 6.32
C MET A 107 4.84 -1.63 7.10
N GLY A 108 6.05 -2.10 7.39
CA GLY A 108 7.06 -1.30 8.09
C GLY A 108 7.46 -0.06 7.31
N GLY A 109 7.54 -0.14 5.97
CA GLY A 109 7.74 1.03 5.11
C GLY A 109 6.64 2.08 5.25
N ARG A 110 5.36 1.67 5.38
CA ARG A 110 4.24 2.60 5.64
C ARG A 110 4.33 3.22 7.03
N GLU A 111 4.69 2.42 8.03
CA GLU A 111 4.88 2.86 9.43
C GLU A 111 5.99 3.90 9.55
N ALA A 112 7.09 3.70 8.82
CA ALA A 112 8.22 4.62 8.77
C ALA A 112 7.92 5.90 7.95
N GLY A 113 6.78 5.99 7.26
CA GLY A 113 6.43 7.15 6.43
C GLY A 113 7.03 7.13 5.03
N GLY A 114 7.39 5.97 4.50
CA GLY A 114 8.03 5.80 3.18
C GLY A 114 7.13 6.03 1.96
N LEU A 115 6.01 6.74 2.11
CA LEU A 115 5.12 7.12 1.00
C LEU A 115 5.05 8.64 0.88
N ALA A 116 4.89 9.14 -0.34
CA ALA A 116 4.96 10.56 -0.68
C ALA A 116 3.99 11.50 0.07
N HIS A 117 2.94 10.95 0.70
CA HIS A 117 1.94 11.68 1.47
C HIS A 117 2.04 11.43 2.99
N LEU A 118 2.98 10.59 3.44
CA LEU A 118 3.12 10.17 4.83
C LEU A 118 4.37 10.75 5.49
N LEU A 119 4.28 10.81 6.81
CA LEU A 119 5.35 11.00 7.78
C LEU A 119 5.35 9.81 8.75
N PRO A 120 6.42 9.59 9.52
CA PRO A 120 6.51 8.46 10.44
C PRO A 120 5.30 8.35 11.39
N GLY A 121 4.84 7.12 11.61
CA GLY A 121 3.71 6.80 12.47
C GLY A 121 2.34 7.06 11.84
N TYR A 122 2.18 6.85 10.52
CA TYR A 122 0.95 7.10 9.76
C TYR A 122 0.47 8.55 9.80
N ARG A 123 1.39 9.48 10.05
CA ARG A 123 1.11 10.92 9.99
C ARG A 123 0.99 11.35 8.53
N SER A 124 0.13 12.32 8.26
CA SER A 124 -0.02 12.94 6.92
C SER A 124 0.82 14.20 6.78
N VAL A 125 1.52 14.35 5.65
CA VAL A 125 2.23 15.60 5.29
C VAL A 125 1.29 16.79 5.16
N THR A 126 0.00 16.57 4.85
CA THR A 126 -0.97 17.68 4.66
C THR A 126 -1.49 18.24 5.98
N ASN A 127 -1.33 17.50 7.10
CA ASN A 127 -1.79 17.95 8.40
C ASN A 127 -0.70 18.82 9.09
N PRO A 128 -0.99 20.10 9.42
CA PRO A 128 -0.01 20.99 10.03
C PRO A 128 0.48 20.51 11.41
N GLN A 129 -0.40 19.94 12.24
CA GLN A 129 0.00 19.41 13.55
C GLN A 129 0.99 18.25 13.41
N HIS A 130 0.72 17.34 12.47
CA HIS A 130 1.61 16.21 12.21
C HIS A 130 3.01 16.65 11.77
N ARG A 131 3.09 17.67 10.90
CA ARG A 131 4.39 18.24 10.48
C ARG A 131 5.13 18.84 11.67
N ALA A 132 4.45 19.68 12.46
CA ALA A 132 5.04 20.33 13.63
C ALA A 132 5.59 19.31 14.65
N GLU A 133 4.84 18.23 14.93
CA GLU A 133 5.30 17.15 15.82
C GLU A 133 6.61 16.52 15.34
N VAL A 134 6.74 16.25 14.03
CA VAL A 134 7.93 15.62 13.45
C VAL A 134 9.09 16.61 13.37
N GLU A 135 8.83 17.86 12.98
CA GLU A 135 9.84 18.93 12.94
C GLU A 135 10.46 19.16 14.33
N GLN A 136 9.62 19.24 15.36
CA GLN A 136 10.05 19.34 16.75
C GLN A 136 10.86 18.13 17.19
N PHE A 137 10.40 16.91 16.87
CA PHE A 137 11.09 15.68 17.25
C PHE A 137 12.46 15.55 16.57
N TRP A 138 12.58 15.94 15.30
CA TRP A 138 13.85 15.91 14.55
C TRP A 138 14.74 17.13 14.81
N GLY A 139 14.26 18.14 15.53
CA GLY A 139 15.03 19.36 15.80
C GLY A 139 15.30 20.20 14.53
N ILE A 140 14.41 20.12 13.53
CA ILE A 140 14.49 20.93 12.31
C ILE A 140 13.58 22.16 12.42
N PRO A 141 13.86 23.26 11.67
CA PRO A 141 13.04 24.47 11.73
C PRO A 141 11.56 24.21 11.41
N GLU A 142 10.67 24.95 12.06
CA GLU A 142 9.23 24.92 11.76
C GLU A 142 8.96 25.26 10.29
N GLY A 143 8.06 24.51 9.66
CA GLY A 143 7.71 24.68 8.25
C GLY A 143 8.75 24.14 7.27
N ARG A 144 9.78 23.43 7.74
CA ARG A 144 10.78 22.78 6.89
C ARG A 144 10.19 21.61 6.09
N ILE A 145 9.22 20.89 6.66
CA ILE A 145 8.52 19.82 5.97
C ILE A 145 7.46 20.46 5.06
N SER A 146 7.54 20.16 3.76
CA SER A 146 6.56 20.63 2.77
C SER A 146 5.13 20.18 3.12
N PRO A 147 4.12 21.07 3.02
CA PRO A 147 2.71 20.69 3.17
C PRO A 147 2.16 19.94 1.95
N ASN A 148 2.90 19.96 0.83
CA ASN A 148 2.48 19.37 -0.43
C ASN A 148 2.85 17.90 -0.50
N ILE A 149 1.93 17.08 -1.01
CA ILE A 149 2.17 15.66 -1.30
C ILE A 149 3.25 15.55 -2.37
N GLY A 150 4.25 14.70 -2.13
CA GLY A 150 5.31 14.41 -3.10
C GLY A 150 4.81 13.61 -4.31
N ARG A 151 5.69 13.36 -5.27
CA ARG A 151 5.37 12.53 -6.45
C ARG A 151 5.14 11.08 -6.05
N THR A 152 4.13 10.43 -6.62
CA THR A 152 4.04 8.96 -6.58
C THR A 152 5.14 8.34 -7.44
N VAL A 153 5.40 7.04 -7.30
CA VAL A 153 6.42 6.36 -8.12
C VAL A 153 6.17 6.50 -9.62
N TRP A 154 4.91 6.49 -10.06
CA TRP A 154 4.58 6.70 -11.47
C TRP A 154 4.76 8.15 -11.90
N ASP A 155 4.40 9.11 -11.03
CA ASP A 155 4.64 10.53 -11.29
C ASP A 155 6.14 10.87 -11.32
N MET A 156 6.98 10.11 -10.62
CA MET A 156 8.44 10.21 -10.76
C MET A 156 8.87 9.80 -12.17
N ILE A 157 8.36 8.69 -12.71
CA ILE A 157 8.64 8.26 -14.09
C ILE A 157 8.19 9.32 -15.10
N ILE A 158 6.96 9.82 -14.98
CA ILE A 158 6.46 10.93 -15.82
C ILE A 158 7.34 12.17 -15.65
N GLY A 159 7.76 12.47 -14.42
CA GLY A 159 8.62 13.60 -14.11
C GLY A 159 10.00 13.51 -14.77
N LEU A 160 10.57 12.31 -14.92
CA LEU A 160 11.81 12.10 -15.69
C LEU A 160 11.60 12.36 -17.18
N GLU A 161 10.45 11.99 -17.74
CA GLU A 161 10.14 12.24 -19.16
C GLU A 161 9.99 13.72 -19.49
N GLN A 162 9.53 14.50 -18.52
CA GLN A 162 9.21 15.92 -18.60
C GLN A 162 10.30 16.83 -18.01
N ASP A 163 11.48 16.28 -17.69
CA ASP A 163 12.60 17.01 -17.08
C ASP A 163 12.24 17.71 -15.76
N GLN A 164 11.24 17.21 -15.04
CA GLN A 164 10.80 17.73 -13.73
C GLN A 164 11.44 17.01 -12.54
N VAL A 165 12.07 15.86 -12.79
CA VAL A 165 12.88 15.12 -11.82
C VAL A 165 14.31 15.14 -12.32
N GLN A 166 15.17 15.86 -11.61
CA GLN A 166 16.58 16.05 -11.98
C GLN A 166 17.53 15.06 -11.28
N PHE A 167 17.04 14.42 -10.21
CA PHE A 167 17.78 13.46 -9.41
C PHE A 167 16.85 12.33 -9.01
N LEU A 168 17.25 11.10 -9.29
CA LEU A 168 16.52 9.89 -8.94
C LEU A 168 17.41 8.97 -8.09
N TRP A 169 16.94 8.58 -6.91
CA TRP A 169 17.61 7.60 -6.07
C TRP A 169 16.72 6.37 -5.92
N ILE A 170 17.15 5.25 -6.49
CA ILE A 170 16.45 3.96 -6.45
C ILE A 170 17.14 3.10 -5.39
N VAL A 171 16.37 2.56 -4.44
CA VAL A 171 16.91 1.74 -3.35
C VAL A 171 16.12 0.44 -3.24
N ALA A 172 16.84 -0.69 -3.25
CA ALA A 172 16.30 -2.04 -3.02
C ALA A 172 15.03 -2.38 -3.83
N THR A 173 15.01 -1.95 -5.10
CA THR A 173 13.91 -2.24 -6.04
C THR A 173 14.41 -2.18 -7.48
N ASN A 174 13.79 -2.98 -8.36
CA ASN A 174 14.21 -3.16 -9.75
C ASN A 174 13.13 -2.67 -10.74
N PRO A 175 12.96 -1.34 -10.92
CA PRO A 175 11.88 -0.77 -11.74
C PRO A 175 11.97 -1.15 -13.22
N ALA A 176 13.15 -1.50 -13.72
CA ALA A 176 13.30 -2.01 -15.09
C ALA A 176 12.66 -3.39 -15.33
N VAL A 177 12.16 -4.04 -14.26
CA VAL A 177 11.40 -5.31 -14.31
C VAL A 177 9.98 -5.16 -13.78
N SER A 178 9.80 -4.41 -12.69
CA SER A 178 8.56 -4.45 -11.89
C SER A 178 7.55 -3.33 -12.20
N MET A 179 7.96 -2.28 -12.91
CA MET A 179 7.06 -1.16 -13.22
C MET A 179 6.10 -1.47 -14.37
N PRO A 180 4.89 -0.88 -14.39
CA PRO A 180 4.00 -0.94 -15.54
C PRO A 180 4.62 -0.21 -16.74
N ASP A 181 4.20 -0.60 -17.96
CA ASP A 181 4.72 -0.05 -19.21
C ASP A 181 6.26 0.04 -19.22
N LEU A 182 6.90 -1.14 -19.21
CA LEU A 182 8.35 -1.23 -19.12
C LEU A 182 9.08 -0.50 -20.24
N LYS A 183 8.49 -0.40 -21.43
CA LYS A 183 9.09 0.34 -22.55
C LYS A 183 9.19 1.82 -22.19
N ARG A 184 8.10 2.41 -21.69
CA ARG A 184 8.06 3.80 -21.25
C ARG A 184 8.95 4.03 -20.04
N THR A 185 8.85 3.16 -19.02
CA THR A 185 9.69 3.25 -17.81
C THR A 185 11.18 3.25 -18.16
N LYS A 186 11.64 2.32 -18.98
CA LYS A 186 13.05 2.24 -19.41
C LYS A 186 13.48 3.48 -20.20
N ALA A 187 12.62 3.99 -21.08
CA ALA A 187 12.89 5.22 -21.81
C ALA A 187 13.01 6.45 -20.88
N ALA A 188 12.18 6.54 -19.85
CA ALA A 188 12.25 7.58 -18.82
C ALA A 188 13.51 7.47 -17.96
N LEU A 189 13.88 6.25 -17.55
CA LEU A 189 15.11 6.00 -16.78
C LEU A 189 16.36 6.41 -17.57
N LEU A 190 16.40 6.18 -18.89
CA LEU A 190 17.50 6.64 -19.76
C LEU A 190 17.59 8.16 -19.89
N LYS A 191 16.48 8.88 -19.71
CA LYS A 191 16.45 10.35 -19.71
C LYS A 191 16.86 10.97 -18.38
N SER A 192 16.87 10.19 -17.30
CA SER A 192 17.19 10.69 -15.97
C SER A 192 18.52 11.44 -15.98
N PRO A 193 18.56 12.73 -15.59
CA PRO A 193 19.81 13.50 -15.62
C PRO A 193 20.87 12.94 -14.68
N PHE A 194 20.43 12.36 -13.56
CA PHE A 194 21.30 11.69 -12.61
C PHE A 194 20.53 10.65 -11.80
N THR A 195 21.04 9.42 -11.80
CA THR A 195 20.43 8.28 -11.12
C THR A 195 21.45 7.61 -10.20
N VAL A 196 21.14 7.56 -8.91
CA VAL A 196 21.81 6.68 -7.94
C VAL A 196 20.99 5.40 -7.81
N TYR A 197 21.66 4.27 -7.88
CA TYR A 197 21.04 2.98 -7.64
C TYR A 197 21.78 2.21 -6.56
N GLN A 198 21.09 2.02 -5.43
CA GLN A 198 21.59 1.38 -4.23
C GLN A 198 20.97 0.00 -4.12
N GLU A 199 21.82 -1.02 -4.30
CA GLU A 199 21.38 -2.39 -4.52
C GLU A 199 22.42 -3.37 -3.95
N ALA A 200 21.93 -4.48 -3.40
CA ALA A 200 22.76 -5.54 -2.84
C ALA A 200 23.21 -6.56 -3.90
N TYR A 201 22.48 -6.65 -5.01
CA TYR A 201 22.77 -7.58 -6.10
C TYR A 201 23.28 -6.87 -7.36
N TYR A 202 24.33 -7.43 -7.96
CA TYR A 202 24.83 -6.99 -9.26
C TYR A 202 25.26 -8.20 -10.11
N PRO A 203 24.92 -8.24 -11.41
CA PRO A 203 24.11 -7.26 -12.14
C PRO A 203 22.60 -7.42 -11.90
N THR A 204 21.84 -6.33 -12.05
CA THR A 204 20.36 -6.34 -12.13
C THR A 204 19.91 -5.51 -13.33
N GLU A 205 18.67 -5.69 -13.79
CA GLU A 205 18.14 -5.04 -15.00
C GLU A 205 18.05 -3.52 -14.89
N THR A 206 17.97 -2.96 -13.67
CA THR A 206 17.99 -1.51 -13.45
C THR A 206 19.42 -0.94 -13.44
N ALA A 207 20.45 -1.75 -13.21
CA ALA A 207 21.83 -1.28 -13.13
C ALA A 207 22.33 -0.51 -14.36
N PRO A 208 22.00 -0.91 -15.62
CA PRO A 208 22.42 -0.17 -16.82
C PRO A 208 21.85 1.26 -16.94
N TYR A 209 20.86 1.64 -16.12
CA TYR A 209 20.23 2.96 -16.13
C TYR A 209 20.78 3.89 -15.04
N ALA A 210 21.69 3.39 -14.20
CA ALA A 210 22.28 4.15 -13.11
C ALA A 210 23.54 4.88 -13.54
N HIS A 211 23.75 6.07 -12.99
CA HIS A 211 25.00 6.83 -13.12
C HIS A 211 25.98 6.42 -12.02
N ILE A 212 25.46 6.12 -10.83
CA ILE A 212 26.23 5.59 -9.69
C ILE A 212 25.54 4.33 -9.16
N LEU A 213 26.33 3.29 -8.95
CA LEU A 213 25.94 2.08 -8.22
C LEU A 213 26.55 2.15 -6.82
N LEU A 214 25.71 2.00 -5.79
CA LEU A 214 26.15 1.97 -4.39
C LEU A 214 25.88 0.58 -3.80
N PRO A 215 26.91 -0.17 -3.37
CA PRO A 215 26.73 -1.51 -2.82
C PRO A 215 26.05 -1.43 -1.45
N ALA A 216 24.85 -2.00 -1.35
CA ALA A 216 24.12 -2.11 -0.11
C ALA A 216 24.26 -3.51 0.50
N THR A 217 24.31 -3.59 1.82
CA THR A 217 24.28 -4.87 2.55
C THR A 217 22.97 -5.62 2.31
N GLN A 218 23.06 -6.93 2.13
CA GLN A 218 21.89 -7.79 1.97
C GLN A 218 21.25 -8.13 3.34
N TRP A 219 20.14 -8.88 3.34
CA TRP A 219 19.36 -9.13 4.56
C TRP A 219 20.16 -9.81 5.68
N SER A 220 20.96 -10.84 5.38
CA SER A 220 21.73 -11.56 6.41
C SER A 220 22.85 -10.72 7.04
N GLU A 221 23.28 -9.67 6.37
CA GLU A 221 24.45 -8.86 6.74
C GLU A 221 24.09 -7.69 7.67
N LYS A 222 22.79 -7.47 7.92
CA LYS A 222 22.32 -6.32 8.69
C LYS A 222 21.24 -6.68 9.69
N THR A 223 21.28 -5.99 10.82
CA THR A 223 20.24 -6.08 11.84
C THR A 223 19.13 -5.09 11.55
N GLY A 224 17.87 -5.50 11.72
CA GLY A 224 16.72 -4.63 11.54
C GLY A 224 15.42 -5.22 12.08
N VAL A 225 14.31 -4.62 11.67
CA VAL A 225 12.96 -5.09 11.99
C VAL A 225 12.11 -5.19 10.72
N MET A 226 11.18 -6.14 10.70
CA MET A 226 10.16 -6.25 9.66
C MET A 226 8.77 -6.31 10.27
N THR A 227 7.82 -5.59 9.68
CA THR A 227 6.41 -5.65 10.03
C THR A 227 5.63 -6.46 8.99
N ASN A 228 4.97 -7.54 9.43
CA ASN A 228 4.19 -8.40 8.55
C ASN A 228 2.72 -7.94 8.39
N SER A 229 1.91 -8.72 7.66
CA SER A 229 0.50 -8.39 7.37
C SER A 229 -0.39 -8.24 8.61
N GLU A 230 -0.10 -8.95 9.71
CA GLU A 230 -0.87 -8.84 10.96
C GLU A 230 -0.37 -7.73 11.89
N ARG A 231 0.55 -6.88 11.39
CA ARG A 231 1.23 -5.81 12.15
C ARG A 231 2.19 -6.33 13.23
N ARG A 232 2.66 -7.57 13.11
CA ARG A 232 3.71 -8.09 13.99
C ARG A 232 5.06 -7.53 13.56
N VAL A 233 5.70 -6.82 14.47
CA VAL A 233 7.10 -6.41 14.35
C VAL A 233 7.98 -7.56 14.79
N THR A 234 8.85 -8.01 13.90
CA THR A 234 9.82 -9.07 14.15
C THR A 234 11.22 -8.50 14.07
N TYR A 235 12.03 -8.76 15.11
CA TYR A 235 13.45 -8.48 15.09
C TYR A 235 14.18 -9.47 14.17
N CYS A 236 15.02 -8.95 13.28
CA CYS A 236 15.81 -9.72 12.34
C CYS A 236 17.29 -9.46 12.64
N PRO A 237 17.98 -10.32 13.41
CA PRO A 237 19.40 -10.17 13.65
C PRO A 237 20.20 -10.45 12.36
N GLY A 238 21.20 -9.61 12.11
CA GLY A 238 22.25 -9.97 11.16
C GLY A 238 23.03 -11.17 11.67
N PHE A 239 23.38 -12.09 10.76
CA PHE A 239 24.13 -13.30 11.07
C PHE A 239 25.31 -13.54 10.12
N ASP A 240 25.59 -12.57 9.25
CA ASP A 240 26.74 -12.55 8.36
C ASP A 240 27.39 -11.15 8.36
N THR A 241 28.59 -11.03 7.80
CA THR A 241 29.32 -9.76 7.70
C THR A 241 29.12 -9.11 6.33
N PRO A 242 29.00 -7.77 6.26
CA PRO A 242 28.96 -7.03 4.98
C PRO A 242 30.10 -7.45 4.04
N LEU A 243 29.76 -7.74 2.79
CA LEU A 243 30.73 -8.11 1.77
C LEU A 243 31.38 -6.88 1.12
N GLY A 244 32.71 -6.88 1.06
CA GLY A 244 33.48 -5.83 0.39
C GLY A 244 33.23 -4.45 0.99
N GLU A 245 32.81 -3.50 0.15
CA GLU A 245 32.53 -2.12 0.55
C GLU A 245 31.04 -1.87 0.82
N ALA A 246 30.21 -2.93 0.90
CA ALA A 246 28.80 -2.80 1.14
C ALA A 246 28.51 -2.15 2.50
N ARG A 247 27.56 -1.21 2.51
CA ARG A 247 27.11 -0.50 3.74
C ARG A 247 25.62 -0.72 3.97
N HIS A 248 25.15 -0.48 5.19
CA HIS A 248 23.71 -0.50 5.45
C HIS A 248 23.01 0.64 4.70
N ASP A 249 21.78 0.42 4.25
CA ASP A 249 21.08 1.44 3.43
C ASP A 249 21.01 2.80 4.11
N TRP A 250 20.81 2.81 5.43
CA TRP A 250 20.76 4.02 6.25
C TRP A 250 22.14 4.69 6.43
N GLU A 251 23.23 3.94 6.39
CA GLU A 251 24.60 4.49 6.45
C GLU A 251 25.01 5.14 5.13
N ILE A 252 24.41 4.70 4.01
CA ILE A 252 24.64 5.32 2.71
C ILE A 252 23.91 6.67 2.62
N PHE A 253 22.76 6.80 3.29
CA PHE A 253 22.02 8.06 3.36
C PHE A 253 22.61 9.09 4.33
N ALA A 254 23.29 8.64 5.39
CA ALA A 254 23.81 9.48 6.49
C ALA A 254 25.12 10.20 6.12
#